data_AF-A0A4R3NNJ8-F1
#
_entry.id   AF-A0A4R3NNJ8-F1
#
_cell.length_a   1.000
_cell.length_b   1.000
_cell.length_c   1.000
_cell.angle_alpha   90.00
_cell.angle_beta   90.00
_cell.angle_gamma   90.00
#
_symmetry.space_group_name_H-M   'P 1'
#
loop_
_entity.id
_entity.type
_entity.pdbx_description
1 polymer ?
#
loop_
_entity_poly.entity_id
_entity_poly.type
_entity_poly.pdbx_seq_one_letter_code
_entity_poly.pdbx_strand_id
1 'polypeptide(L)'
;MQLYWPYLLAEYYRFLEYGTVVVAVIILVSCIDDLFIDAVFYLRAIKRYFTVRRRYQPLTTQQLYNRPEQHIAIMVPAWLEYDVIAAMIEGMVKTLDYRNYTVFVGTYQNDAATIAEVERMRRRYRQLVRVEVPHDGPTCKADCLNWVIQAIFAHEKSHGISFAGTILHDSEDVLHPLELRFFNYLLPRIDLIQIPVNSLERNWYDLVAGVYMDEFAEWHGKDIVVREALSGVVPSAGVGTCFSRKALLTLSEESDNQPFNTQTLTEDYDIGVRLAEHGMRSIMAV
;
A
#
# COMPACT_ATOMS: atom_id res chain seq x y z
N MET A 1 51.81 38.46 7.54
CA MET A 1 50.67 37.55 7.75
C MET A 1 49.52 37.74 6.75
N GLN A 2 49.39 38.90 6.08
CA GLN A 2 48.35 39.17 5.06
C GLN A 2 48.61 38.58 3.65
N LEU A 3 49.85 38.15 3.33
CA LEU A 3 50.23 37.78 1.96
C LEU A 3 49.78 36.39 1.50
N TYR A 4 49.48 35.47 2.43
CA TYR A 4 49.13 34.07 2.11
C TYR A 4 47.62 33.83 2.00
N TRP A 5 46.81 34.77 2.45
CA TRP A 5 45.35 34.66 2.45
C TRP A 5 44.76 34.48 1.04
N PRO A 6 45.22 35.20 0.00
CA PRO A 6 44.71 35.01 -1.37
C PRO A 6 45.05 33.63 -1.94
N TYR A 7 46.22 33.08 -1.61
CA TYR A 7 46.66 31.77 -2.08
C TYR A 7 45.89 30.63 -1.39
N LEU A 8 45.70 30.73 -0.07
CA LEU A 8 44.89 29.79 0.70
C LEU A 8 43.42 29.80 0.26
N LEU A 9 42.86 30.98 -0.01
CA LEU A 9 41.52 31.12 -0.57
C LEU A 9 41.43 30.50 -1.98
N ALA A 10 42.40 30.75 -2.86
CA ALA A 10 42.42 30.15 -4.20
C ALA A 10 42.53 28.62 -4.15
N GLU A 11 43.35 28.07 -3.25
CA GLU A 11 43.43 26.64 -2.99
C GLU A 11 42.13 26.06 -2.46
N TYR A 12 41.49 26.75 -1.51
CA TYR A 12 40.20 26.36 -0.97
C TYR A 12 39.09 26.38 -2.04
N TYR A 13 39.02 27.43 -2.86
CA TYR A 13 38.06 27.50 -3.98
C TYR A 13 38.28 26.39 -4.99
N ARG A 14 39.54 26.08 -5.34
CA ARG A 14 39.88 24.98 -6.25
C ARG A 14 39.51 23.62 -5.66
N PHE A 15 39.69 23.43 -4.35
CA PHE A 15 39.22 22.22 -3.67
C PHE A 15 37.70 22.10 -3.70
N LEU A 16 36.98 23.20 -3.42
CA LEU A 16 35.52 23.23 -3.52
C LEU A 16 35.04 23.00 -4.95
N GLU A 17 35.72 23.54 -5.96
CA GLU A 17 35.41 23.34 -7.38
C GLU A 17 35.54 21.86 -7.76
N TYR A 18 36.69 21.24 -7.47
CA TYR A 18 36.87 19.81 -7.72
C TYR A 18 35.87 18.95 -6.93
N GLY A 19 35.62 19.29 -5.66
CA GLY A 19 34.62 18.63 -4.84
C GLY A 19 33.21 18.73 -5.44
N THR A 20 32.83 19.92 -5.93
CA THR A 20 31.54 20.16 -6.57
C THR A 20 31.41 19.37 -7.86
N VAL A 21 32.45 19.32 -8.70
CA VAL A 21 32.44 18.52 -9.93
C VAL A 21 32.30 17.04 -9.61
N VAL A 22 33.03 16.53 -8.61
CA VAL A 22 32.92 15.12 -8.18
C VAL A 22 31.50 14.81 -7.70
N VAL A 23 30.92 15.65 -6.83
CA VAL A 23 29.55 15.48 -6.34
C VAL A 23 28.54 15.55 -7.49
N ALA A 24 28.68 16.50 -8.41
CA ALA A 24 27.80 16.65 -9.56
C ALA A 24 27.87 15.42 -10.49
N VAL A 25 29.05 14.84 -10.71
CA VAL A 25 29.21 13.61 -11.49
C VAL A 25 28.56 12.42 -10.78
N ILE A 26 28.71 12.30 -9.46
CA ILE A 26 28.05 11.24 -8.68
C ILE A 26 26.53 11.37 -8.81
N ILE A 27 25.97 12.57 -8.60
CA ILE A 27 24.54 12.83 -8.74
C ILE A 27 24.08 12.51 -10.17
N LEU A 28 24.81 12.96 -11.19
CA LEU A 28 24.47 12.69 -12.59
C LEU A 28 24.40 11.19 -12.88
N VAL A 29 25.37 10.41 -12.39
CA VAL A 29 25.37 8.94 -12.55
C VAL A 29 24.23 8.31 -11.77
N SER A 30 23.95 8.80 -10.57
CA SER A 30 22.83 8.36 -9.72
C SER A 30 21.44 8.73 -10.23
N CYS A 31 21.31 9.62 -11.23
CA CYS A 31 20.02 9.95 -11.84
C CYS A 31 19.79 9.26 -13.20
N ILE A 32 20.71 8.39 -13.64
CA ILE A 32 20.58 7.68 -14.93
C ILE A 32 19.42 6.68 -14.89
N ASP A 33 19.22 6.01 -13.76
CA ASP A 33 18.09 5.13 -13.50
C ASP A 33 16.77 5.89 -13.46
N ASP A 34 16.69 7.05 -12.81
CA ASP A 34 15.51 7.92 -12.85
C ASP A 34 15.16 8.30 -14.31
N LEU A 35 16.16 8.74 -15.07
CA LEU A 35 15.99 9.08 -16.49
C LEU A 35 15.52 7.87 -17.32
N PHE A 36 15.97 6.67 -17.00
CA PHE A 36 15.51 5.44 -17.63
C PHE A 36 14.03 5.16 -17.32
N ILE A 37 13.63 5.28 -16.05
CA ILE A 37 12.23 5.10 -15.62
C ILE A 37 11.34 6.14 -16.32
N ASP A 38 11.74 7.40 -16.35
CA ASP A 38 11.06 8.47 -17.07
C ASP A 38 10.87 8.15 -18.55
N ALA A 39 11.95 7.75 -19.22
CA ALA A 39 11.90 7.40 -20.63
C ALA A 39 10.91 6.27 -20.89
N VAL A 40 10.95 5.19 -20.09
CA VAL A 40 10.01 4.06 -20.22
C VAL A 40 8.58 4.49 -19.96
N PHE A 41 8.35 5.31 -18.92
CA PHE A 41 7.03 5.82 -18.57
C PHE A 41 6.42 6.63 -19.72
N TYR A 42 7.13 7.66 -20.21
CA TYR A 42 6.63 8.52 -21.27
C TYR A 42 6.47 7.78 -22.59
N LEU A 43 7.40 6.89 -22.96
CA LEU A 43 7.25 6.04 -24.15
C LEU A 43 5.99 5.16 -24.05
N ARG A 44 5.73 4.57 -22.88
CA ARG A 44 4.51 3.77 -22.63
C ARG A 44 3.25 4.64 -22.66
N ALA A 45 3.27 5.82 -22.05
CA ALA A 45 2.15 6.76 -22.05
C ALA A 45 1.78 7.17 -23.49
N ILE A 46 2.79 7.54 -24.29
CA ILE A 46 2.64 7.87 -25.72
C ILE A 46 2.08 6.66 -26.48
N LYS A 47 2.66 5.47 -26.31
CA LYS A 47 2.18 4.25 -26.98
C LYS A 47 0.73 3.93 -26.61
N ARG A 48 0.36 4.01 -25.33
CA ARG A 48 -1.03 3.76 -24.86
C ARG A 48 -2.01 4.81 -25.37
N TYR A 49 -1.59 6.07 -25.47
CA TYR A 49 -2.39 7.14 -26.04
C TYR A 49 -2.76 6.86 -27.51
N PHE A 50 -1.80 6.42 -28.31
CA PHE A 50 -2.03 6.13 -29.74
C PHE A 50 -2.67 4.75 -30.02
N THR A 51 -2.53 3.77 -29.13
CA THR A 51 -3.01 2.39 -29.36
C THR A 51 -4.19 1.99 -28.47
N VAL A 52 -4.00 1.98 -27.15
CA VAL A 52 -4.95 1.42 -26.17
C VAL A 52 -6.16 2.31 -26.00
N ARG A 53 -5.97 3.63 -25.81
CA ARG A 53 -7.09 4.58 -25.62
C ARG A 53 -8.03 4.66 -26.81
N ARG A 54 -7.55 4.29 -28.01
CA ARG A 54 -8.39 4.21 -29.22
C ARG A 54 -9.18 2.90 -29.32
N ARG A 55 -8.71 1.83 -28.67
CA ARG A 55 -9.28 0.48 -28.78
C ARG A 55 -10.17 0.10 -27.61
N TYR A 56 -9.88 0.60 -26.41
CA TYR A 56 -10.61 0.27 -25.18
C TYR A 56 -11.18 1.54 -24.56
N GLN A 57 -12.45 1.48 -24.17
CA GLN A 57 -13.06 2.56 -23.41
C GLN A 57 -12.58 2.51 -21.95
N PRO A 58 -12.33 3.67 -21.33
CA PRO A 58 -12.05 3.75 -19.90
C PRO A 58 -13.17 3.10 -19.08
N LEU A 59 -12.80 2.51 -17.95
CA LEU A 59 -13.75 1.99 -16.98
C LEU A 59 -14.64 3.12 -16.49
N THR A 60 -15.95 2.93 -16.57
CA THR A 60 -16.95 3.88 -16.08
C THR A 60 -17.42 3.47 -14.69
N THR A 61 -17.80 4.44 -13.86
CA THR A 61 -18.34 4.18 -12.51
C THR A 61 -19.57 3.27 -12.56
N GLN A 62 -20.43 3.41 -13.58
CA GLN A 62 -21.61 2.56 -13.77
C GLN A 62 -21.24 1.06 -13.91
N GLN A 63 -20.10 0.73 -14.52
CA GLN A 63 -19.66 -0.66 -14.64
C GLN A 63 -19.29 -1.28 -13.29
N LEU A 64 -18.85 -0.46 -12.32
CA LEU A 64 -18.59 -0.91 -10.95
C LEU A 64 -19.89 -1.28 -10.22
N TYR A 65 -20.97 -0.54 -10.47
CA TYR A 65 -22.30 -0.81 -9.90
C TYR A 65 -22.99 -2.03 -10.49
N ASN A 66 -22.70 -2.36 -11.76
CA ASN A 66 -23.34 -3.48 -12.45
C ASN A 66 -22.89 -4.85 -11.91
N ARG A 67 -21.79 -4.91 -11.15
CA ARG A 67 -21.30 -6.14 -10.56
C ARG A 67 -21.95 -6.37 -9.19
N PRO A 68 -22.54 -7.55 -8.91
CA PRO A 68 -23.07 -7.86 -7.59
C PRO A 68 -21.96 -7.82 -6.55
N GLU A 69 -22.29 -7.35 -5.35
CA GLU A 69 -21.35 -7.25 -4.23
C GLU A 69 -20.99 -8.64 -3.71
N GLN A 70 -19.69 -8.95 -3.71
CA GLN A 70 -19.12 -10.13 -3.07
C GLN A 70 -18.71 -9.77 -1.63
N HIS A 71 -18.47 -10.77 -0.78
CA HIS A 71 -17.94 -10.47 0.55
C HIS A 71 -16.48 -9.99 0.43
N ILE A 72 -16.14 -8.88 1.08
CA ILE A 72 -14.77 -8.37 1.14
C ILE A 72 -14.34 -8.22 2.61
N ALA A 73 -13.14 -8.71 2.93
CA ALA A 73 -12.53 -8.49 4.23
C ALA A 73 -11.61 -7.27 4.19
N ILE A 74 -11.60 -6.48 5.24
CA ILE A 74 -10.66 -5.37 5.43
C ILE A 74 -9.81 -5.69 6.66
N MET A 75 -8.49 -5.62 6.54
CA MET A 75 -7.52 -5.83 7.60
C MET A 75 -6.95 -4.48 8.02
N VAL A 76 -7.00 -4.20 9.32
CA VAL A 76 -6.39 -3.01 9.91
C VAL A 76 -5.55 -3.47 11.11
N PRO A 77 -4.21 -3.53 10.99
CA PRO A 77 -3.35 -3.72 12.15
C PRO A 77 -3.31 -2.43 12.98
N ALA A 78 -3.44 -2.53 14.30
CA ALA A 78 -3.41 -1.35 15.18
C ALA A 78 -2.50 -1.58 16.40
N TRP A 79 -1.50 -0.73 16.58
CA TRP A 79 -0.58 -0.72 17.72
C TRP A 79 -0.34 0.71 18.20
N LEU A 80 -0.82 1.04 19.40
CA LEU A 80 -0.80 2.39 19.97
C LEU A 80 -1.56 3.44 19.13
N GLU A 81 -2.59 3.00 18.39
CA GLU A 81 -3.38 3.81 17.46
C GLU A 81 -4.69 4.33 18.08
N TYR A 82 -4.75 4.45 19.40
CA TYR A 82 -5.97 4.84 20.14
C TYR A 82 -6.49 6.23 19.74
N ASP A 83 -5.63 7.12 19.25
CA ASP A 83 -5.99 8.49 18.83
C ASP A 83 -6.65 8.55 17.44
N VAL A 84 -6.41 7.57 16.57
CA VAL A 84 -6.83 7.61 15.14
C VAL A 84 -7.80 6.51 14.75
N ILE A 85 -7.72 5.31 15.36
CA ILE A 85 -8.45 4.12 14.91
C ILE A 85 -9.97 4.32 14.90
N ALA A 86 -10.52 5.04 15.89
CA ALA A 86 -11.95 5.30 15.96
C ALA A 86 -12.42 6.23 14.82
N ALA A 87 -11.62 7.24 14.49
CA ALA A 87 -11.91 8.17 13.41
C ALA A 87 -11.81 7.49 12.05
N MET A 88 -10.80 6.62 11.85
CA MET A 88 -10.65 5.82 10.64
C MET A 88 -11.84 4.88 10.43
N ILE A 89 -12.24 4.12 11.45
CA ILE A 89 -13.40 3.20 11.34
C ILE A 89 -14.69 3.99 11.06
N GLU A 90 -14.93 5.09 11.77
CA GLU A 90 -16.12 5.91 11.54
C GLU A 90 -16.13 6.55 10.13
N GLY A 91 -14.98 7.06 9.67
CA GLY A 91 -14.80 7.62 8.34
C GLY A 91 -15.01 6.58 7.24
N MET A 92 -14.42 5.39 7.39
CA MET A 92 -14.58 4.26 6.50
C MET A 92 -16.06 3.86 6.36
N VAL A 93 -16.75 3.62 7.48
CA VAL A 93 -18.17 3.19 7.43
C VAL A 93 -19.08 4.26 6.82
N LYS A 94 -18.79 5.54 7.03
CA LYS A 94 -19.56 6.64 6.43
C LYS A 94 -19.31 6.81 4.93
N THR A 95 -18.08 6.53 4.49
CA THR A 95 -17.63 6.86 3.13
C THR A 95 -17.83 5.72 2.14
N LEU A 96 -17.64 4.46 2.56
CA LEU A 96 -17.69 3.31 1.67
C LEU A 96 -19.11 3.06 1.12
N ASP A 97 -19.24 3.09 -0.21
CA ASP A 97 -20.44 2.68 -0.93
C ASP A 97 -20.38 1.18 -1.23
N TYR A 98 -20.50 0.38 -0.16
CA TYR A 98 -20.52 -1.09 -0.22
C TYR A 98 -21.24 -1.64 1.02
N ARG A 99 -21.89 -2.80 0.92
CA ARG A 99 -22.62 -3.40 2.05
C ARG A 99 -21.99 -4.71 2.52
N ASN A 100 -21.49 -5.52 1.60
CA ASN A 100 -20.98 -6.86 1.90
C ASN A 100 -19.50 -6.84 2.32
N TYR A 101 -19.15 -6.07 3.35
CA TYR A 101 -17.79 -6.06 3.90
C TYR A 101 -17.74 -6.37 5.40
N THR A 102 -16.57 -6.81 5.86
CA THR A 102 -16.29 -7.03 7.27
C THR A 102 -14.88 -6.52 7.58
N VAL A 103 -14.76 -5.74 8.65
CA VAL A 103 -13.53 -5.11 9.08
C VAL A 103 -12.94 -5.91 10.22
N PHE A 104 -11.70 -6.32 10.08
CA PHE A 104 -10.93 -7.07 11.07
C PHE A 104 -9.81 -6.17 11.58
N VAL A 105 -9.90 -5.77 12.84
CA VAL A 105 -8.91 -4.91 13.49
C VAL A 105 -8.05 -5.74 14.41
N GLY A 106 -6.77 -5.87 14.08
CA GLY A 106 -5.78 -6.55 14.92
C GLY A 106 -5.34 -5.64 16.07
N THR A 107 -5.46 -6.13 17.30
CA THR A 107 -5.10 -5.39 18.52
C THR A 107 -4.22 -6.27 19.42
N TYR A 108 -3.19 -5.67 20.01
CA TYR A 108 -2.27 -6.35 20.93
C TYR A 108 -2.81 -6.36 22.36
N GLN A 109 -2.65 -7.47 23.08
CA GLN A 109 -3.20 -7.64 24.43
C GLN A 109 -2.71 -6.60 25.46
N ASN A 110 -1.50 -6.05 25.27
CA ASN A 110 -0.91 -5.04 26.14
C ASN A 110 -1.27 -3.58 25.76
N ASP A 111 -2.09 -3.36 24.74
CA ASP A 111 -2.58 -2.05 24.33
C ASP A 111 -4.05 -1.85 24.73
N ALA A 112 -4.26 -1.64 26.02
CA ALA A 112 -5.61 -1.46 26.59
C ALA A 112 -6.34 -0.23 26.03
N ALA A 113 -5.62 0.83 25.63
CA ALA A 113 -6.21 2.06 25.11
C ALA A 113 -6.83 1.82 23.72
N THR A 114 -6.07 1.23 22.80
CA THR A 114 -6.58 0.90 21.45
C THR A 114 -7.66 -0.16 21.52
N ILE A 115 -7.52 -1.18 22.38
CA ILE A 115 -8.58 -2.19 22.60
C ILE A 115 -9.89 -1.53 23.02
N ALA A 116 -9.85 -0.59 23.97
CA ALA A 116 -11.04 0.09 24.46
C ALA A 116 -11.76 0.86 23.33
N GLU A 117 -11.00 1.53 22.46
CA GLU A 117 -11.53 2.27 21.33
C GLU A 117 -12.14 1.36 20.25
N VAL A 118 -11.45 0.26 19.91
CA VAL A 118 -11.95 -0.73 18.96
C VAL A 118 -13.21 -1.42 19.49
N GLU A 119 -13.26 -1.80 20.77
CA GLU A 119 -14.45 -2.39 21.40
C GLU A 119 -15.62 -1.39 21.48
N ARG A 120 -15.32 -0.10 21.71
CA ARG A 120 -16.33 0.97 21.62
C ARG A 120 -16.94 1.05 20.23
N MET A 121 -16.11 0.99 19.18
CA MET A 121 -16.58 0.99 17.79
C MET A 121 -17.31 -0.31 17.41
N ARG A 122 -16.89 -1.45 17.95
CA ARG A 122 -17.52 -2.76 17.70
C ARG A 122 -18.96 -2.81 18.17
N ARG A 123 -19.28 -2.13 19.27
CA ARG A 123 -20.66 -1.98 19.76
C ARG A 123 -21.54 -1.17 18.81
N ARG A 124 -20.95 -0.23 18.05
CA ARG A 124 -21.65 0.65 17.11
C ARG A 124 -21.78 0.02 15.72
N TYR A 125 -20.78 -0.73 15.28
CA TYR A 125 -20.69 -1.26 13.92
C TYR A 125 -20.60 -2.79 13.92
N ARG A 126 -21.68 -3.44 13.47
CA ARG A 126 -21.78 -4.92 13.41
C ARG A 126 -20.79 -5.58 12.45
N GLN A 127 -20.29 -4.83 11.48
CA GLN A 127 -19.30 -5.30 10.49
C GLN A 127 -17.89 -5.35 11.08
N LEU A 128 -17.66 -4.84 12.30
CA LEU A 128 -16.36 -4.81 12.94
C LEU A 128 -16.12 -6.05 13.79
N VAL A 129 -14.98 -6.69 13.57
CA VAL A 129 -14.46 -7.83 14.34
C VAL A 129 -13.11 -7.42 14.91
N ARG A 130 -13.00 -7.40 16.24
CA ARG A 130 -11.70 -7.26 16.90
C ARG A 130 -10.98 -8.61 16.87
N VAL A 131 -9.73 -8.60 16.45
CA VAL A 131 -8.82 -9.73 16.50
C VAL A 131 -7.79 -9.45 17.58
N GLU A 132 -7.66 -10.38 18.51
CA GLU A 132 -6.69 -10.28 19.60
C GLU A 132 -5.40 -11.00 19.18
N VAL A 133 -4.29 -10.27 19.20
CA VAL A 133 -2.96 -10.84 19.03
C VAL A 133 -2.52 -11.39 20.40
N PRO A 134 -2.20 -12.69 20.50
CA PRO A 134 -2.08 -13.39 21.79
C PRO A 134 -0.75 -13.15 22.53
N HIS A 135 0.04 -12.17 22.11
CA HIS A 135 1.32 -11.82 22.71
C HIS A 135 1.48 -10.29 22.78
N ASP A 136 2.42 -9.84 23.60
CA ASP A 136 2.66 -8.42 23.87
C ASP A 136 3.36 -7.75 22.69
N GLY A 137 2.81 -6.61 22.24
CA GLY A 137 3.43 -5.76 21.24
C GLY A 137 4.57 -4.89 21.80
N PRO A 138 5.38 -4.27 20.93
CA PRO A 138 5.33 -4.42 19.48
C PRO A 138 5.98 -5.75 19.03
N THR A 139 5.36 -6.38 18.03
CA THR A 139 6.02 -7.41 17.22
C THR A 139 6.40 -6.82 15.87
N CYS A 140 5.81 -7.30 14.78
CA CYS A 140 5.87 -6.70 13.46
C CYS A 140 4.47 -6.67 12.85
N LYS A 141 4.24 -5.77 11.89
CA LYS A 141 2.95 -5.64 11.19
C LYS A 141 2.53 -6.98 10.57
N ALA A 142 3.46 -7.69 9.95
CA ALA A 142 3.28 -9.04 9.41
C ALA A 142 2.66 -10.04 10.40
N ASP A 143 3.15 -10.08 11.64
CA ASP A 143 2.64 -11.01 12.65
C ASP A 143 1.19 -10.67 13.06
N CYS A 144 0.88 -9.39 13.25
CA CYS A 144 -0.50 -8.95 13.47
C CYS A 144 -1.42 -9.34 12.30
N LEU A 145 -0.96 -9.13 11.06
CA LEU A 145 -1.71 -9.50 9.85
C LEU A 145 -1.96 -11.00 9.73
N ASN A 146 -1.00 -11.84 10.13
CA ASN A 146 -1.19 -13.30 10.15
C ASN A 146 -2.32 -13.72 11.09
N TRP A 147 -2.41 -13.13 12.29
CA TRP A 147 -3.53 -13.37 13.20
C TRP A 147 -4.87 -12.89 12.64
N VAL A 148 -4.86 -11.74 11.96
CA VAL A 148 -6.05 -11.22 11.26
C VAL A 148 -6.50 -12.17 10.15
N ILE A 149 -5.58 -12.71 9.33
CA ILE A 149 -5.92 -13.70 8.29
C ILE A 149 -6.54 -14.96 8.88
N GLN A 150 -5.97 -15.48 9.96
CA GLN A 150 -6.53 -16.65 10.64
C GLN A 150 -7.96 -16.37 11.16
N ALA A 151 -8.19 -15.17 11.70
CA ALA A 151 -9.51 -14.74 12.12
C ALA A 151 -10.49 -14.60 10.93
N ILE A 152 -10.03 -14.13 9.77
CA ILE A 152 -10.82 -14.06 8.54
C ILE A 152 -11.25 -15.48 8.11
N PHE A 153 -10.33 -16.45 8.06
CA PHE A 153 -10.69 -17.83 7.71
C PHE A 153 -11.62 -18.50 8.74
N ALA A 154 -11.42 -18.21 10.03
CA ALA A 154 -12.35 -18.66 11.08
C ALA A 154 -13.74 -18.02 10.92
N HIS A 155 -13.80 -16.75 10.50
CA HIS A 155 -15.04 -16.04 10.22
C HIS A 155 -15.76 -16.64 9.00
N GLU A 156 -15.05 -16.94 7.91
CA GLU A 156 -15.59 -17.67 6.74
C GLU A 156 -16.29 -18.96 7.18
N LYS A 157 -15.59 -19.78 7.97
CA LYS A 157 -16.09 -21.08 8.43
C LYS A 157 -17.30 -20.97 9.37
N SER A 158 -17.29 -20.02 10.29
CA SER A 158 -18.35 -19.86 11.30
C SER A 158 -19.63 -19.25 10.72
N HIS A 159 -19.53 -18.40 9.70
CA HIS A 159 -20.67 -17.70 9.09
C HIS A 159 -21.12 -18.32 7.77
N GLY A 160 -20.37 -19.30 7.23
CA GLY A 160 -20.69 -19.95 5.97
C GLY A 160 -20.56 -19.03 4.75
N ILE A 161 -19.64 -18.06 4.82
CA ILE A 161 -19.37 -17.11 3.73
C ILE A 161 -17.95 -17.31 3.19
N SER A 162 -17.70 -16.80 1.99
CA SER A 162 -16.35 -16.70 1.44
C SER A 162 -16.06 -15.28 1.00
N PHE A 163 -14.97 -14.72 1.51
CA PHE A 163 -14.48 -13.42 1.09
C PHE A 163 -13.81 -13.56 -0.28
N ALA A 164 -14.23 -12.75 -1.26
CA ALA A 164 -13.64 -12.76 -2.59
C ALA A 164 -12.20 -12.21 -2.60
N GLY A 165 -11.94 -11.28 -1.69
CA GLY A 165 -10.62 -10.71 -1.45
C GLY A 165 -10.55 -10.01 -0.11
N THR A 166 -9.32 -9.68 0.24
CA THR A 166 -8.96 -9.08 1.53
C THR A 166 -8.09 -7.87 1.27
N ILE A 167 -8.44 -6.74 1.89
CA ILE A 167 -7.77 -5.46 1.68
C ILE A 167 -6.97 -5.10 2.92
N LEU A 168 -5.77 -4.58 2.73
CA LEU A 168 -4.93 -4.05 3.79
C LEU A 168 -5.06 -2.52 3.83
N HIS A 169 -5.43 -1.99 5.00
CA HIS A 169 -5.44 -0.57 5.31
C HIS A 169 -4.68 -0.28 6.60
N ASP A 170 -4.15 0.93 6.71
CA ASP A 170 -3.62 1.42 7.96
C ASP A 170 -4.68 2.12 8.82
N SER A 171 -4.32 2.38 10.06
CA SER A 171 -5.18 2.99 11.07
C SER A 171 -5.52 4.46 10.82
N GLU A 172 -4.83 5.11 9.90
CA GLU A 172 -4.94 6.52 9.53
C GLU A 172 -5.48 6.75 8.10
N ASP A 173 -5.75 5.68 7.36
CA ASP A 173 -6.18 5.76 5.95
C ASP A 173 -7.53 6.48 5.78
N VAL A 174 -7.63 7.28 4.71
CA VAL A 174 -8.88 7.90 4.26
C VAL A 174 -9.30 7.27 2.94
N LEU A 175 -10.43 6.58 2.96
CA LEU A 175 -10.86 5.72 1.85
C LEU A 175 -11.69 6.45 0.79
N HIS A 176 -11.65 5.94 -0.43
CA HIS A 176 -12.51 6.42 -1.52
C HIS A 176 -13.84 5.64 -1.54
N PRO A 177 -15.01 6.27 -1.75
CA PRO A 177 -16.32 5.59 -1.69
C PRO A 177 -16.45 4.34 -2.57
N LEU A 178 -15.85 4.38 -3.76
CA LEU A 178 -15.94 3.32 -4.78
C LEU A 178 -14.84 2.26 -4.70
N GLU A 179 -13.93 2.36 -3.72
CA GLU A 179 -12.77 1.49 -3.60
C GLU A 179 -13.14 0.00 -3.58
N LEU A 180 -14.06 -0.40 -2.70
CA LEU A 180 -14.49 -1.80 -2.60
C LEU A 180 -15.18 -2.29 -3.88
N ARG A 181 -15.94 -1.42 -4.56
CA ARG A 181 -16.56 -1.76 -5.85
C ARG A 181 -15.51 -1.97 -6.94
N PHE A 182 -14.45 -1.16 -6.91
CA PHE A 182 -13.32 -1.28 -7.82
C PHE A 182 -12.56 -2.59 -7.63
N PHE A 183 -12.22 -2.95 -6.38
CA PHE A 183 -11.63 -4.25 -6.08
C PHE A 183 -12.56 -5.42 -6.48
N ASN A 184 -13.84 -5.34 -6.11
CA ASN A 184 -14.83 -6.35 -6.50
C ASN A 184 -14.85 -6.60 -8.02
N TYR A 185 -14.72 -5.54 -8.82
CA TYR A 185 -14.66 -5.62 -10.28
C TYR A 185 -13.44 -6.39 -10.80
N LEU A 186 -12.28 -6.23 -10.15
CA LEU A 186 -10.98 -6.75 -10.61
C LEU A 186 -10.62 -8.14 -10.06
N LEU A 187 -11.02 -8.45 -8.83
CA LEU A 187 -10.71 -9.71 -8.12
C LEU A 187 -10.95 -11.02 -8.92
N PRO A 188 -11.90 -11.12 -9.87
CA PRO A 188 -12.04 -12.33 -10.68
C PRO A 188 -10.91 -12.59 -11.67
N ARG A 189 -10.07 -11.58 -11.95
CA ARG A 189 -9.05 -11.62 -13.01
C ARG A 189 -7.64 -11.36 -12.49
N ILE A 190 -7.54 -10.73 -11.33
CA ILE A 190 -6.32 -10.20 -10.75
C ILE A 190 -6.22 -10.68 -9.31
N ASP A 191 -5.04 -11.16 -8.94
CA ASP A 191 -4.78 -11.78 -7.65
C ASP A 191 -4.20 -10.81 -6.61
N LEU A 192 -3.47 -9.79 -7.08
CA LEU A 192 -2.94 -8.69 -6.27
C LEU A 192 -3.27 -7.35 -6.95
N ILE A 193 -4.02 -6.48 -6.28
CA ILE A 193 -4.41 -5.18 -6.81
C ILE A 193 -3.89 -4.11 -5.86
N GLN A 194 -2.95 -3.29 -6.32
CA GLN A 194 -2.50 -2.09 -5.60
C GLN A 194 -3.23 -0.89 -6.19
N ILE A 195 -3.89 -0.09 -5.36
CA ILE A 195 -4.34 1.25 -5.76
C ILE A 195 -3.28 2.31 -5.39
N PRO A 196 -3.23 3.46 -6.09
CA PRO A 196 -2.37 4.57 -5.71
C PRO A 196 -2.69 5.08 -4.31
N VAL A 197 -1.65 5.25 -3.51
CA VAL A 197 -1.74 5.83 -2.17
C VAL A 197 -1.22 7.25 -2.28
N ASN A 198 -2.08 8.21 -1.96
CA ASN A 198 -1.76 9.62 -2.02
C ASN A 198 -1.71 10.19 -0.61
N SER A 199 -0.69 10.99 -0.33
CA SER A 199 -0.64 11.78 0.90
C SER A 199 -1.71 12.88 0.88
N LEU A 200 -2.27 13.18 2.05
CA LEU A 200 -3.16 14.33 2.22
C LEU A 200 -2.39 15.64 1.96
N GLU A 201 -3.06 16.62 1.38
CA GLU A 201 -2.48 17.93 1.07
C GLU A 201 -1.87 18.59 2.31
N ARG A 202 -0.66 19.13 2.14
CA ARG A 202 0.10 19.83 3.18
C ARG A 202 0.29 21.30 2.80
N ASN A 203 0.57 22.14 3.79
CA ASN A 203 0.90 23.52 3.47
C ASN A 203 2.26 23.56 2.76
N TRP A 204 2.46 24.54 1.89
CA TRP A 204 3.71 24.71 1.13
C TRP A 204 4.96 24.87 2.02
N TYR A 205 4.79 25.29 3.27
CA TYR A 205 5.88 25.48 4.24
C TYR A 205 6.18 24.23 5.08
N ASP A 206 5.36 23.17 4.98
CA ASP A 206 5.58 21.91 5.67
C ASP A 206 6.61 21.05 4.90
N LEU A 207 7.85 21.56 4.77
CA LEU A 207 8.85 21.06 3.82
C LEU A 207 9.09 19.55 3.88
N VAL A 208 9.18 18.96 5.08
CA VAL A 208 9.38 17.52 5.25
C VAL A 208 8.19 16.74 4.72
N ALA A 209 6.97 17.14 5.09
CA ALA A 209 5.76 16.46 4.65
C ALA A 209 5.50 16.69 3.14
N GLY A 210 5.90 17.84 2.61
CA GLY A 210 5.86 18.13 1.17
C GLY A 210 6.79 17.21 0.37
N VAL A 211 8.02 16.99 0.83
CA VAL A 211 8.95 16.04 0.18
C VAL A 211 8.38 14.62 0.17
N TYR A 212 7.87 14.13 1.30
CA TYR A 212 7.22 12.81 1.34
C TYR A 212 6.00 12.74 0.41
N MET A 213 5.19 13.80 0.35
CA MET A 213 4.04 13.85 -0.56
C MET A 213 4.46 13.72 -2.03
N ASP A 214 5.51 14.43 -2.44
CA ASP A 214 6.05 14.37 -3.79
C ASP A 214 6.67 12.99 -4.11
N GLU A 215 7.44 12.42 -3.18
CA GLU A 215 8.02 11.07 -3.32
C GLU A 215 6.93 9.99 -3.48
N PHE A 216 5.85 10.06 -2.68
CA PHE A 216 4.72 9.12 -2.81
C PHE A 216 4.02 9.26 -4.17
N ALA A 217 3.84 10.49 -4.65
CA ALA A 217 3.21 10.74 -5.94
C ALA A 217 4.05 10.19 -7.10
N GLU A 218 5.38 10.35 -7.03
CA GLU A 218 6.31 9.81 -8.02
C GLU A 218 6.32 8.27 -7.97
N TRP A 219 6.42 7.70 -6.77
CA TRP A 219 6.51 6.26 -6.59
C TRP A 219 5.24 5.52 -7.05
N HIS A 220 4.05 5.95 -6.58
CA HIS A 220 2.78 5.33 -6.96
C HIS A 220 2.31 5.74 -8.36
N GLY A 221 2.63 6.95 -8.82
CA GLY A 221 2.18 7.46 -10.11
C GLY A 221 3.01 7.00 -11.31
N LYS A 222 4.30 6.72 -11.09
CA LYS A 222 5.26 6.44 -12.16
C LYS A 222 6.02 5.14 -11.93
N ASP A 223 6.72 5.01 -10.81
CA ASP A 223 7.74 3.96 -10.66
C ASP A 223 7.13 2.57 -10.58
N ILE A 224 6.10 2.38 -9.74
CA ILE A 224 5.39 1.10 -9.63
C ILE A 224 4.74 0.74 -10.98
N VAL A 225 4.22 1.72 -11.72
CA VAL A 225 3.61 1.50 -13.04
C VAL A 225 4.63 1.04 -14.09
N VAL A 226 5.82 1.64 -14.09
CA VAL A 226 6.92 1.21 -14.97
C VAL A 226 7.40 -0.18 -14.56
N ARG A 227 7.54 -0.43 -13.26
CA ARG A 227 7.96 -1.71 -12.72
C ARG A 227 7.00 -2.85 -13.06
N GLU A 228 5.69 -2.62 -12.89
CA GLU A 228 4.64 -3.55 -13.34
C GLU A 228 4.83 -3.88 -14.83
N ALA A 229 5.06 -2.85 -15.65
CA ALA A 229 5.20 -3.01 -17.09
C ALA A 229 6.44 -3.82 -17.51
N LEU A 230 7.54 -3.69 -16.76
CA LEU A 230 8.82 -4.33 -17.07
C LEU A 230 8.92 -5.75 -16.50
N SER A 231 8.46 -5.94 -15.26
CA SER A 231 8.64 -7.20 -14.51
C SER A 231 7.38 -8.04 -14.41
N GLY A 232 6.19 -7.46 -14.61
CA GLY A 232 4.92 -8.11 -14.31
C GLY A 232 4.62 -8.26 -12.81
N VAL A 233 5.49 -7.70 -11.95
CA VAL A 233 5.39 -7.78 -10.50
C VAL A 233 5.11 -6.40 -9.91
N VAL A 234 4.11 -6.34 -9.05
CA VAL A 234 3.76 -5.15 -8.28
C VAL A 234 4.08 -5.41 -6.81
N PRO A 235 4.99 -4.64 -6.19
CA PRO A 235 5.16 -4.69 -4.75
C PRO A 235 3.90 -4.13 -4.07
N SER A 236 3.45 -4.74 -2.97
CA SER A 236 2.46 -4.11 -2.11
C SER A 236 3.09 -2.91 -1.40
N ALA A 237 2.34 -1.83 -1.26
CA ALA A 237 2.74 -0.65 -0.51
C ALA A 237 2.33 -0.70 0.97
N GLY A 238 1.78 -1.83 1.42
CA GLY A 238 1.36 -2.04 2.82
C GLY A 238 0.06 -1.37 3.22
N VAL A 239 -0.57 -0.65 2.30
CA VAL A 239 -1.89 -0.03 2.41
C VAL A 239 -2.51 0.06 1.00
N GLY A 240 -3.85 0.07 0.92
CA GLY A 240 -4.56 0.13 -0.37
C GLY A 240 -4.28 -1.11 -1.26
N THR A 241 -3.91 -2.23 -0.65
CA THR A 241 -3.60 -3.48 -1.36
C THR A 241 -4.71 -4.48 -1.15
N CYS A 242 -5.24 -5.03 -2.25
CA CYS A 242 -6.24 -6.10 -2.21
C CYS A 242 -5.65 -7.42 -2.72
N PHE A 243 -5.77 -8.46 -1.90
CA PHE A 243 -5.39 -9.82 -2.21
C PHE A 243 -6.63 -10.63 -2.57
N SER A 244 -6.57 -11.40 -3.65
CA SER A 244 -7.63 -12.37 -3.95
C SER A 244 -7.64 -13.49 -2.92
N ARG A 245 -8.81 -14.11 -2.73
CA ARG A 245 -8.92 -15.30 -1.87
C ARG A 245 -7.94 -16.39 -2.29
N LYS A 246 -7.76 -16.56 -3.60
CA LYS A 246 -6.82 -17.54 -4.17
C LYS A 246 -5.38 -17.21 -3.76
N ALA A 247 -4.98 -15.94 -3.87
CA ALA A 247 -3.65 -15.48 -3.45
C ALA A 247 -3.38 -15.81 -1.98
N LEU A 248 -4.33 -15.48 -1.09
CA LEU A 248 -4.18 -15.74 0.34
C LEU A 248 -4.11 -17.22 0.67
N LEU A 249 -4.93 -18.06 0.03
CA LEU A 249 -4.86 -19.51 0.24
C LEU A 249 -3.50 -20.07 -0.18
N THR A 250 -3.02 -19.71 -1.37
CA THR A 250 -1.72 -20.19 -1.84
C THR A 250 -0.59 -19.74 -0.92
N LEU A 251 -0.55 -18.46 -0.52
CA LEU A 251 0.46 -17.98 0.42
C LEU A 251 0.38 -18.68 1.79
N SER A 252 -0.84 -18.99 2.26
CA SER A 252 -1.07 -19.68 3.53
C SER A 252 -0.64 -21.15 3.48
N GLU A 253 -0.85 -21.83 2.35
CA GLU A 253 -0.42 -23.22 2.13
C GLU A 253 1.11 -23.37 2.21
N GLU A 254 1.87 -22.36 1.78
CA GLU A 254 3.34 -22.38 1.85
C GLU A 254 3.92 -22.10 3.23
N SER A 255 3.15 -21.45 4.10
CA SER A 255 3.66 -20.76 5.28
C SER A 255 3.02 -21.22 6.58
N ASP A 256 2.45 -22.43 6.61
CA ASP A 256 1.72 -22.98 7.77
C ASP A 256 0.64 -21.99 8.29
N ASN A 257 -0.11 -21.39 7.36
CA ASN A 257 -1.12 -20.35 7.60
C ASN A 257 -0.58 -19.00 8.11
N GLN A 258 0.67 -18.65 7.79
CA GLN A 258 1.27 -17.35 8.09
C GLN A 258 1.74 -16.65 6.80
N PRO A 259 0.82 -16.16 5.94
CA PRO A 259 1.16 -15.66 4.62
C PRO A 259 2.15 -14.49 4.61
N PHE A 260 2.15 -13.66 5.66
CA PHE A 260 3.07 -12.53 5.81
C PHE A 260 4.35 -12.96 6.54
N ASN A 261 5.51 -12.72 5.92
CA ASN A 261 6.79 -13.11 6.48
C ASN A 261 7.19 -12.18 7.64
N THR A 262 7.33 -12.75 8.85
CA THR A 262 7.64 -12.01 10.08
C THR A 262 9.13 -11.69 10.26
N GLN A 263 10.01 -12.28 9.43
CA GLN A 263 11.46 -12.09 9.51
C GLN A 263 11.96 -10.89 8.68
N THR A 264 11.07 -10.22 7.96
CA THR A 264 11.39 -9.06 7.13
C THR A 264 10.60 -7.83 7.59
N LEU A 265 11.20 -6.65 7.40
CA LEU A 265 10.54 -5.36 7.59
C LEU A 265 9.83 -4.87 6.32
N THR A 266 9.87 -5.67 5.24
CA THR A 266 9.22 -5.39 3.95
C THR A 266 8.35 -6.57 3.54
N GLU A 267 7.45 -7.01 4.42
CA GLU A 267 6.56 -8.14 4.21
C GLU A 267 5.68 -7.97 2.97
N ASP A 268 5.30 -6.73 2.69
CA ASP A 268 4.46 -6.35 1.56
C ASP A 268 5.17 -6.56 0.21
N TYR A 269 6.46 -6.28 0.19
CA TYR A 269 7.29 -6.48 -0.99
C TYR A 269 7.52 -7.97 -1.27
N ASP A 270 7.80 -8.75 -0.22
CA ASP A 270 8.01 -10.20 -0.28
C ASP A 270 6.83 -10.92 -0.92
N ILE A 271 5.61 -10.54 -0.53
CA ILE A 271 4.38 -11.14 -1.06
C ILE A 271 4.24 -10.93 -2.57
N GLY A 272 4.56 -9.74 -3.08
CA GLY A 272 4.51 -9.47 -4.53
C GLY A 272 5.40 -10.43 -5.32
N VAL A 273 6.60 -10.72 -4.81
CA VAL A 273 7.54 -11.66 -5.44
C VAL A 273 7.03 -13.09 -5.36
N ARG A 274 6.61 -13.55 -4.17
CA ARG A 274 6.09 -14.92 -3.98
C ARG A 274 4.86 -15.20 -4.83
N LEU A 275 3.94 -14.23 -4.96
CA LEU A 275 2.78 -14.36 -5.84
C LEU A 275 3.18 -14.46 -7.31
N ALA A 276 4.20 -13.71 -7.74
CA ALA A 276 4.71 -13.80 -9.10
C ALA A 276 5.35 -15.17 -9.41
N GLU A 277 6.05 -15.77 -8.44
CA GLU A 277 6.58 -17.14 -8.55
C GLU A 277 5.48 -18.20 -8.77
N HIS A 278 4.27 -17.94 -8.26
CA HIS A 278 3.07 -18.76 -8.49
C HIS A 278 2.34 -18.42 -9.80
N GLY A 279 2.89 -17.54 -10.63
CA GLY A 279 2.27 -17.07 -11.87
C GLY A 279 0.96 -16.29 -11.63
N MET A 280 0.78 -15.72 -10.44
CA MET A 280 -0.39 -14.91 -10.11
C MET A 280 -0.30 -13.54 -10.76
N ARG A 281 -1.47 -12.94 -11.05
CA ARG A 281 -1.51 -11.65 -11.73
C ARG A 281 -1.56 -10.51 -10.72
N SER A 282 -0.59 -9.62 -10.81
CA SER A 282 -0.54 -8.38 -10.04
C SER A 282 -0.73 -7.16 -10.94
N ILE A 283 -1.43 -6.13 -10.45
CA ILE A 283 -1.53 -4.84 -11.16
C ILE A 283 -1.41 -3.65 -10.25
N MET A 284 -0.92 -2.55 -10.83
CA MET A 284 -0.99 -1.22 -10.27
C MET A 284 -2.12 -0.45 -10.95
N ALA A 285 -3.20 -0.20 -10.21
CA ALA A 285 -4.46 0.26 -10.76
C ALA A 285 -4.54 1.79 -10.89
N VAL A 286 -3.87 2.33 -11.92
CA VAL A 286 -3.80 3.77 -12.25
C VAL A 286 -4.56 4.14 -13.52
#